data_AF-A0A2E5GQV5-F1
#
_entry.id   AF-A0A2E5GQV5-F1
#
_cell.length_a   1.000
_cell.length_b   1.000
_cell.length_c   1.000
_cell.angle_alpha   90.00
_cell.angle_beta   90.00
_cell.angle_gamma   90.00
#
_symmetry.space_group_name_H-M   'P 1'
#
loop_
_entity.id
_entity.type
_entity.pdbx_description
1 polymer ?
#
loop_
_entity_poly.entity_id
_entity_poly.type
_entity_poly.pdbx_seq_one_letter_code
_entity_poly.pdbx_strand_id
1 'polypeptide(L)'
;MNKLEIQGSGFPGTNKTWRFVRDMINDVHKLTALGGQNYIVTGCTVNGGQVSAGYVVINGELLPFEAGALAADVIIVETVENTTYLEDLDQDGQGDEKQTYFTRVARFGSGAGSVAWNTLERINPIAQLQKAIVPVGGIMMWSGAVNTIPSGWSLCDGSNGTPDLSGKFIVGYDANDEDYDTIGNAGGEKEVTLTEAQLAQHNHSGSVTIPAHSHSLQGKTAITHDGEGGDGNRLTNTDNIGSSSITQTSLGGGGTVSITTNNKGGNQAHENRPPYFTLAYIMYVGN
;
A
#
# COMPACT_ATOMS: atom_id res chain seq x y z
N MET A 1 -44.69 -4.22 14.07
CA MET A 1 -45.12 -3.56 12.82
C MET A 1 -46.59 -3.19 12.97
N ASN A 2 -46.99 -2.00 12.55
CA ASN A 2 -48.41 -1.63 12.51
C ASN A 2 -49.15 -2.63 11.60
N LYS A 3 -50.34 -3.08 12.01
CA LYS A 3 -51.12 -4.11 11.30
C LYS A 3 -52.55 -3.65 11.11
N LEU A 4 -53.08 -3.83 9.90
CA LEU A 4 -54.50 -3.65 9.58
C LEU A 4 -55.15 -5.02 9.42
N GLU A 5 -56.17 -5.30 10.22
CA GLU A 5 -56.95 -6.54 10.12
C GLU A 5 -58.34 -6.22 9.56
N ILE A 6 -58.61 -6.75 8.37
CA ILE A 6 -59.91 -6.62 7.71
C ILE A 6 -60.65 -7.93 7.90
N GLN A 7 -61.78 -7.90 8.61
CA GLN A 7 -62.67 -9.05 8.78
C GLN A 7 -63.83 -8.96 7.79
N GLY A 8 -64.28 -10.12 7.29
CA GLY A 8 -65.30 -10.21 6.22
C GLY A 8 -66.70 -9.71 6.59
N SER A 9 -66.95 -9.37 7.86
CA SER A 9 -68.27 -8.96 8.35
C SER A 9 -68.49 -7.43 8.41
N GLY A 10 -67.70 -6.66 7.65
CA GLY A 10 -67.81 -5.21 7.58
C GLY A 10 -66.60 -4.52 8.19
N PHE A 11 -65.82 -3.88 7.33
CA PHE A 11 -64.64 -3.11 7.72
C PHE A 11 -64.91 -1.63 7.48
N PRO A 12 -64.72 -0.76 8.50
CA PRO A 12 -65.01 0.66 8.35
C PRO A 12 -63.96 1.33 7.47
N GLY A 13 -64.29 1.59 6.20
CA GLY A 13 -63.51 2.41 5.25
C GLY A 13 -63.52 3.91 5.58
N THR A 14 -63.44 4.24 6.87
CA THR A 14 -63.51 5.63 7.37
C THR A 14 -62.19 6.37 7.21
N ASN A 15 -62.22 7.69 7.39
CA ASN A 15 -61.02 8.54 7.38
C ASN A 15 -59.91 8.04 8.32
N LYS A 16 -60.27 7.41 9.46
CA LYS A 16 -59.29 6.84 10.40
C LYS A 16 -58.49 5.71 9.75
N THR A 17 -59.17 4.81 9.06
CA THR A 17 -58.57 3.66 8.37
C THR A 17 -57.64 4.12 7.25
N TRP A 18 -58.08 5.06 6.42
CA TRP A 18 -57.27 5.60 5.33
C TRP A 18 -56.04 6.38 5.83
N ARG A 19 -56.19 7.13 6.93
CA ARG A 19 -55.05 7.75 7.61
C ARG A 19 -54.05 6.72 8.13
N PHE A 20 -54.53 5.63 8.73
CA PHE A 20 -53.66 4.57 9.22
C PHE A 20 -52.85 3.93 8.08
N VAL A 21 -53.48 3.64 6.95
CA VAL A 21 -52.78 3.13 5.75
C VAL A 21 -51.77 4.13 5.21
N ARG A 22 -52.16 5.40 5.08
CA ARG A 22 -51.26 6.47 4.62
C ARG A 22 -50.05 6.64 5.53
N ASP A 23 -50.25 6.64 6.85
CA ASP A 23 -49.16 6.82 7.80
C ASP A 23 -48.19 5.63 7.75
N MET A 24 -48.68 4.40 7.54
CA MET A 24 -47.82 3.23 7.26
C MET A 24 -46.99 3.38 5.98
N ILE A 25 -47.57 3.92 4.90
CA ILE A 25 -46.85 4.17 3.64
C ILE A 25 -45.78 5.26 3.86
N ASN A 26 -46.10 6.31 4.60
CA ASN A 26 -45.15 7.37 4.96
C ASN A 26 -43.99 6.84 5.82
N ASP A 27 -44.23 5.86 6.68
CA ASP A 27 -43.16 5.19 7.44
C ASP A 27 -42.23 4.38 6.52
N VAL A 28 -42.77 3.68 5.52
CA VAL A 28 -41.98 2.99 4.50
C VAL A 28 -41.19 3.99 3.64
N HIS A 29 -41.80 5.13 3.34
CA HIS A 29 -41.17 6.20 2.56
C HIS A 29 -39.88 6.69 3.22
N LYS A 30 -39.75 6.68 4.55
CA LYS A 30 -38.51 7.05 5.26
C LYS A 30 -37.27 6.23 4.84
N LEU A 31 -37.44 5.06 4.21
CA LEU A 31 -36.34 4.28 3.66
C LEU A 31 -35.60 5.02 2.53
N THR A 32 -36.21 6.02 1.88
CA THR A 32 -35.53 6.86 0.88
C THR A 32 -34.34 7.62 1.46
N ALA A 33 -34.36 7.90 2.77
CA ALA A 33 -33.25 8.58 3.43
C ALA A 33 -31.91 7.84 3.32
N LEU A 34 -31.93 6.51 3.09
CA LEU A 34 -30.72 5.72 2.83
C LEU A 34 -29.95 6.21 1.60
N GLY A 35 -30.65 6.80 0.64
CA GLY A 35 -30.07 7.31 -0.59
C GLY A 35 -29.69 8.79 -0.59
N GLY A 36 -29.94 9.49 0.52
CA GLY A 36 -29.78 10.93 0.61
C GLY A 36 -31.01 11.71 0.15
N GLN A 37 -30.82 12.99 -0.14
CA GLN A 37 -31.92 13.93 -0.36
C GLN A 37 -32.41 13.99 -1.81
N ASN A 38 -31.50 13.82 -2.77
CA ASN A 38 -31.74 14.01 -4.20
C ASN A 38 -31.03 12.92 -5.00
N TYR A 39 -31.75 11.94 -5.55
CA TYR A 39 -31.14 10.83 -6.29
C TYR A 39 -32.16 10.10 -7.18
N ILE A 40 -31.65 9.31 -8.13
CA ILE A 40 -32.48 8.44 -8.97
C ILE A 40 -32.55 7.05 -8.34
N VAL A 41 -33.77 6.57 -8.09
CA VAL A 41 -34.05 5.24 -7.52
C VAL A 41 -33.99 4.18 -8.60
N THR A 42 -34.72 4.39 -9.70
CA THR A 42 -34.82 3.45 -10.82
C THR A 42 -35.33 4.16 -12.07
N GLY A 43 -35.15 3.54 -13.25
CA GLY A 43 -35.53 4.13 -14.53
C GLY A 43 -34.73 5.40 -14.83
N CYS A 44 -35.37 6.39 -15.45
CA CYS A 44 -34.78 7.68 -15.81
C CYS A 44 -33.53 7.57 -16.71
N THR A 45 -33.48 6.55 -17.57
CA THR A 45 -32.31 6.22 -18.40
C THR A 45 -32.23 7.13 -19.61
N VAL A 46 -31.06 7.70 -19.87
CA VAL A 46 -30.83 8.57 -21.04
C VAL A 46 -30.57 7.70 -22.27
N ASN A 47 -31.36 7.90 -23.33
CA ASN A 47 -31.15 7.28 -24.63
C ASN A 47 -31.46 8.30 -25.74
N GLY A 48 -30.46 8.66 -26.54
CA GLY A 48 -30.64 9.57 -27.68
C GLY A 48 -31.22 10.95 -27.32
N GLY A 49 -30.84 11.50 -26.15
CA GLY A 49 -31.37 12.79 -25.66
C GLY A 49 -32.78 12.73 -25.08
N GLN A 50 -33.38 11.53 -24.97
CA GLN A 50 -34.61 11.28 -24.22
C GLN A 50 -34.29 10.59 -22.91
N VAL A 51 -35.13 10.79 -21.91
CA VAL A 51 -35.05 10.13 -20.60
C VAL A 51 -36.34 9.36 -20.38
N SER A 52 -36.20 8.07 -20.04
CA SER A 52 -37.35 7.21 -19.75
C SER A 52 -38.04 7.59 -18.44
N ALA A 53 -39.26 7.10 -18.23
CA ALA A 53 -39.93 7.22 -16.94
C ALA A 53 -39.16 6.46 -15.84
N GLY A 54 -39.41 6.81 -14.58
CA GLY A 54 -38.77 6.15 -13.46
C GLY A 54 -39.23 6.69 -12.12
N TYR A 55 -38.35 6.59 -11.12
CA TYR A 55 -38.59 7.15 -9.79
C TYR A 55 -37.35 7.88 -9.31
N VAL A 56 -37.58 9.06 -8.74
CA VAL A 56 -36.56 9.92 -8.16
C VAL A 56 -36.94 10.27 -6.74
N VAL A 57 -35.94 10.57 -5.94
CA VAL A 57 -36.13 11.24 -4.65
C VAL A 57 -35.67 12.67 -4.81
N ILE A 58 -36.52 13.63 -4.45
CA ILE A 58 -36.21 15.06 -4.47
C ILE A 58 -36.61 15.65 -3.11
N ASN A 59 -35.67 16.32 -2.45
CA ASN A 59 -35.83 16.84 -1.09
C ASN A 59 -36.35 15.78 -0.09
N GLY A 60 -35.90 14.52 -0.27
CA GLY A 60 -36.31 13.37 0.53
C GLY A 60 -37.63 12.72 0.12
N GLU A 61 -38.41 13.32 -0.78
CA GLU A 61 -39.71 12.83 -1.25
C GLU A 61 -39.59 11.92 -2.48
N LEU A 62 -40.24 10.76 -2.46
CA LEU A 62 -40.23 9.79 -3.56
C LEU A 62 -41.30 10.18 -4.57
N LEU A 63 -40.88 10.44 -5.80
CA LEU A 63 -41.75 10.93 -6.86
C LEU A 63 -41.59 10.07 -8.12
N PRO A 64 -42.70 9.73 -8.81
CA PRO A 64 -42.62 9.20 -10.15
C PRO A 64 -42.03 10.28 -11.08
N PHE A 65 -41.14 9.86 -11.96
CA PHE A 65 -40.51 10.71 -12.96
C PHE A 65 -41.15 10.48 -14.33
N GLU A 66 -41.63 11.55 -14.96
CA GLU A 66 -42.21 11.52 -16.30
C GLU A 66 -41.13 11.45 -17.37
N ALA A 67 -41.30 10.59 -18.36
CA ALA A 67 -40.40 10.53 -19.50
C ALA A 67 -40.42 11.86 -20.29
N GLY A 68 -39.28 12.25 -20.86
CA GLY A 68 -39.19 13.48 -21.63
C GLY A 68 -37.83 13.73 -22.24
N ALA A 69 -37.72 14.82 -22.99
CA ALA A 69 -36.44 15.28 -23.53
C ALA A 69 -35.52 15.71 -22.39
N LEU A 70 -34.24 15.31 -22.47
CA LEU A 70 -33.22 15.67 -21.49
C LEU A 70 -33.12 17.19 -21.36
N ALA A 71 -33.27 17.69 -20.13
CA ALA A 71 -33.08 19.10 -19.81
C ALA A 71 -32.13 19.27 -18.61
N ALA A 72 -31.78 20.52 -18.31
CA ALA A 72 -30.85 20.85 -17.24
C ALA A 72 -31.45 20.61 -15.85
N ASP A 73 -32.75 20.87 -15.69
CA ASP A 73 -33.41 20.99 -14.40
C ASP A 73 -34.68 20.12 -14.32
N VAL A 74 -34.93 19.59 -13.13
CA VAL A 74 -36.13 18.83 -12.77
C VAL A 74 -36.96 19.65 -11.78
N ILE A 75 -38.27 19.68 -11.98
CA ILE A 75 -39.23 20.32 -11.08
C ILE A 75 -40.27 19.30 -10.62
N ILE A 76 -40.90 19.60 -9.49
CA ILE A 76 -42.06 18.85 -8.99
C ILE A 76 -43.31 19.58 -9.45
N VAL A 77 -44.22 18.86 -10.09
CA VAL A 77 -45.53 19.36 -10.53
C VAL A 77 -46.61 18.65 -9.76
N GLU A 78 -47.52 19.43 -9.19
CA GLU A 78 -48.70 18.93 -8.48
C GLU A 78 -49.96 19.19 -9.33
N THR A 79 -50.72 18.14 -9.57
CA THR A 79 -52.04 18.20 -10.20
C THR A 79 -53.09 17.90 -9.15
N VAL A 80 -54.13 18.74 -9.09
CA VAL A 80 -55.23 18.60 -8.12
C VAL A 80 -56.50 18.21 -8.86
N GLU A 81 -57.14 17.13 -8.40
CA GLU A 81 -58.45 16.69 -8.87
C GLU A 81 -59.52 17.00 -7.82
N ASN A 82 -60.58 17.69 -8.25
CA ASN A 82 -61.72 18.01 -7.42
C ASN A 82 -62.73 16.85 -7.42
N THR A 83 -63.44 16.68 -6.31
CA THR A 83 -64.58 15.76 -6.21
C THR A 83 -65.76 16.52 -5.63
N THR A 84 -66.95 16.27 -6.19
CA THR A 84 -68.21 16.79 -5.68
C THR A 84 -68.64 16.01 -4.44
N TYR A 85 -68.81 16.70 -3.32
CA TYR A 85 -69.31 16.12 -2.07
C TYR A 85 -70.82 16.29 -2.00
N LEU A 86 -71.51 15.42 -1.23
CA LEU A 86 -72.95 15.55 -0.98
C LEU A 86 -73.32 16.72 -0.05
N GLU A 87 -72.31 17.41 0.48
CA GLU A 87 -72.48 18.63 1.24
C GLU A 87 -72.76 19.77 0.26
N ASP A 88 -73.81 20.54 0.53
CA ASP A 88 -74.29 21.67 -0.28
C ASP A 88 -74.41 22.87 0.68
N LEU A 89 -73.29 23.57 0.90
CA LEU A 89 -73.23 24.71 1.81
C LEU A 89 -73.81 25.99 1.20
N ASP A 90 -73.80 26.10 -0.13
CA ASP A 90 -74.31 27.27 -0.85
C ASP A 90 -75.80 27.18 -1.21
N GLN A 91 -76.43 26.03 -0.95
CA GLN A 91 -77.85 25.72 -1.13
C GLN A 91 -78.32 25.84 -2.58
N ASP A 92 -77.43 25.56 -3.54
CA ASP A 92 -77.74 25.63 -4.97
C ASP A 92 -78.42 24.34 -5.51
N GLY A 93 -78.54 23.31 -4.67
CA GLY A 93 -79.14 22.02 -5.02
C GLY A 93 -78.16 21.07 -5.73
N GLN A 94 -76.89 21.44 -5.83
CA GLN A 94 -75.76 20.62 -6.27
C GLN A 94 -74.80 20.41 -5.10
N GLY A 95 -73.87 19.48 -5.25
CA GLY A 95 -72.85 19.24 -4.23
C GLY A 95 -71.66 20.18 -4.36
N ASP A 96 -71.00 20.51 -3.25
CA ASP A 96 -69.80 21.35 -3.22
C ASP A 96 -68.58 20.60 -3.79
N GLU A 97 -67.81 21.24 -4.67
CA GLU A 97 -66.52 20.73 -5.12
C GLU A 97 -65.41 20.95 -4.09
N LYS A 98 -64.64 19.90 -3.80
CA LYS A 98 -63.45 19.99 -2.95
C LYS A 98 -62.25 19.34 -3.62
N GLN A 99 -61.10 20.01 -3.50
CA GLN A 99 -59.79 19.45 -3.87
C GLN A 99 -59.55 18.17 -3.08
N THR A 100 -59.48 17.02 -3.77
CA THR A 100 -59.51 15.70 -3.12
C THR A 100 -58.26 14.88 -3.40
N TYR A 101 -57.78 14.84 -4.63
CA TYR A 101 -56.59 14.06 -4.99
C TYR A 101 -55.47 14.98 -5.47
N PHE A 102 -54.31 14.89 -4.82
CA PHE A 102 -53.11 15.63 -5.17
C PHE A 102 -52.10 14.64 -5.73
N THR A 103 -51.78 14.76 -7.02
CA THR A 103 -50.80 13.91 -7.70
C THR A 103 -49.54 14.72 -7.95
N ARG A 104 -48.43 14.29 -7.36
CA ARG A 104 -47.12 14.94 -7.52
C ARG A 104 -46.21 14.08 -8.39
N VAL A 105 -45.63 14.68 -9.42
CA VAL A 105 -44.72 14.04 -10.37
C VAL A 105 -43.48 14.90 -10.54
N ALA A 106 -42.34 14.26 -10.76
CA ALA A 106 -41.12 14.93 -11.17
C ALA A 106 -41.02 14.91 -12.69
N ARG A 107 -40.68 16.05 -13.30
CA ARG A 107 -40.42 16.13 -14.75
C ARG A 107 -39.40 17.20 -15.06
N PHE A 108 -38.84 17.16 -16.26
CA PHE A 108 -37.98 18.24 -16.74
C PHE A 108 -38.76 19.55 -16.85
N GLY A 109 -38.16 20.64 -16.36
CA GLY A 109 -38.75 21.97 -16.39
C GLY A 109 -37.91 22.97 -15.61
N SER A 110 -38.26 24.24 -15.72
CA SER A 110 -37.61 25.34 -15.02
C SER A 110 -38.59 26.00 -14.05
N GLY A 111 -38.10 26.47 -12.91
CA GLY A 111 -38.93 27.10 -11.88
C GLY A 111 -38.21 27.25 -10.55
N ALA A 112 -38.84 27.95 -9.61
CA ALA A 112 -38.32 28.05 -8.25
C ALA A 112 -38.33 26.67 -7.57
N GLY A 113 -37.22 26.31 -6.93
CA GLY A 113 -37.06 24.99 -6.30
C GLY A 113 -36.74 23.86 -7.28
N SER A 114 -36.30 24.17 -8.50
CA SER A 114 -35.76 23.17 -9.42
C SER A 114 -34.49 22.53 -8.87
N VAL A 115 -34.26 21.27 -9.24
CA VAL A 115 -33.04 20.52 -8.93
C VAL A 115 -32.31 20.22 -10.22
N ALA A 116 -31.02 20.56 -10.28
CA ALA A 116 -30.20 20.32 -11.45
C ALA A 116 -30.04 18.80 -11.68
N TRP A 117 -30.38 18.35 -12.89
CA TRP A 117 -30.36 16.93 -13.28
C TRP A 117 -28.98 16.27 -13.07
N ASN A 118 -27.89 17.02 -13.32
CA ASN A 118 -26.53 16.51 -13.15
C ASN A 118 -26.13 16.27 -11.68
N THR A 119 -26.91 16.76 -10.71
CA THR A 119 -26.72 16.49 -9.28
C THR A 119 -27.48 15.26 -8.79
N LEU A 120 -28.41 14.73 -9.61
CA LEU A 120 -29.15 13.51 -9.28
C LEU A 120 -28.26 12.29 -9.53
N GLU A 121 -27.61 11.84 -8.48
CA GLU A 121 -26.79 10.64 -8.52
C GLU A 121 -27.65 9.38 -8.57
N ARG A 122 -27.06 8.30 -9.13
CA ARG A 122 -27.65 6.97 -9.10
C ARG A 122 -27.00 6.15 -8.01
N ILE A 123 -27.82 5.52 -7.19
CA ILE A 123 -27.33 4.60 -6.18
C ILE A 123 -27.10 3.26 -6.86
N ASN A 124 -25.85 2.81 -6.86
CA ASN A 124 -25.55 1.44 -7.24
C ASN A 124 -26.22 0.49 -6.25
N PRO A 125 -26.78 -0.65 -6.72
CA PRO A 125 -27.35 -1.64 -5.83
C PRO A 125 -26.36 -1.99 -4.71
N ILE A 126 -26.86 -2.18 -3.47
CA ILE A 126 -26.02 -2.50 -2.30
C ILE A 126 -25.12 -3.71 -2.60
N ALA A 127 -25.64 -4.71 -3.31
CA ALA A 127 -24.88 -5.88 -3.73
C ALA A 127 -23.66 -5.56 -4.64
N GLN A 128 -23.68 -4.46 -5.38
CA GLN A 128 -22.53 -4.00 -6.16
C GLN A 128 -21.57 -3.19 -5.29
N LEU A 129 -22.08 -2.35 -4.38
CA LEU A 129 -21.26 -1.60 -3.43
C LEU A 129 -20.44 -2.54 -2.52
N GLN A 130 -21.04 -3.65 -2.09
CA GLN A 130 -20.35 -4.68 -1.28
C GLN A 130 -19.14 -5.30 -1.97
N LYS A 131 -19.08 -5.33 -3.30
CA LYS A 131 -17.92 -5.86 -4.05
C LYS A 131 -16.73 -4.90 -4.04
N ALA A 132 -16.96 -3.62 -3.78
CA ALA A 132 -15.92 -2.59 -3.76
C ALA A 132 -15.36 -2.34 -2.35
N ILE A 133 -16.00 -2.90 -1.31
CA ILE A 133 -15.57 -2.76 0.08
C ILE A 133 -14.43 -3.76 0.36
N VAL A 134 -13.49 -3.36 1.21
CA VAL A 134 -12.38 -4.22 1.65
C VAL A 134 -12.96 -5.49 2.30
N PRO A 135 -12.71 -6.70 1.76
CA PRO A 135 -13.20 -7.93 2.34
C PRO A 135 -12.47 -8.26 3.66
N VAL A 136 -13.02 -9.19 4.43
CA VAL A 136 -12.30 -9.78 5.58
C VAL A 136 -10.99 -10.40 5.06
N GLY A 137 -9.88 -10.11 5.74
CA GLY A 137 -8.52 -10.45 5.32
C GLY A 137 -7.85 -9.37 4.47
N GLY A 138 -8.57 -8.32 4.06
CA GLY A 138 -8.00 -7.20 3.33
C GLY A 138 -7.07 -6.36 4.21
N ILE A 139 -5.89 -6.02 3.68
CA ILE A 139 -4.84 -5.28 4.38
C ILE A 139 -4.72 -3.88 3.80
N MET A 140 -4.57 -2.87 4.68
CA MET A 140 -4.29 -1.49 4.28
C MET A 140 -3.17 -0.87 5.11
N MET A 141 -2.56 0.19 4.59
CA MET A 141 -1.60 1.02 5.32
C MET A 141 -2.32 1.99 6.26
N TRP A 142 -1.81 2.14 7.48
CA TRP A 142 -2.35 2.98 8.54
C TRP A 142 -1.27 3.92 9.09
N SER A 143 -1.56 5.22 9.09
CA SER A 143 -0.66 6.27 9.61
C SER A 143 -1.01 6.76 11.00
N GLY A 144 -2.16 6.35 11.56
CA GLY A 144 -2.57 6.70 12.92
C GLY A 144 -1.84 5.91 14.00
N ALA A 145 -2.12 6.22 15.26
CA ALA A 145 -1.53 5.48 16.37
C ALA A 145 -2.05 4.04 16.45
N VAL A 146 -1.18 3.08 16.76
CA VAL A 146 -1.53 1.65 16.82
C VAL A 146 -2.62 1.34 17.85
N ASN A 147 -2.67 2.10 18.96
CA ASN A 147 -3.73 1.97 19.98
C ASN A 147 -5.06 2.63 19.57
N THR A 148 -5.15 3.21 18.38
CA THR A 148 -6.37 3.84 17.82
C THR A 148 -6.86 3.14 16.56
N ILE A 149 -6.38 1.92 16.30
CA ILE A 149 -6.85 1.10 15.19
C ILE A 149 -8.39 0.95 15.31
N PRO A 150 -9.16 1.24 14.25
CA PRO A 150 -10.62 1.19 14.31
C PRO A 150 -11.16 -0.21 14.63
N SER A 151 -12.35 -0.27 15.23
CA SER A 151 -13.07 -1.54 15.41
C SER A 151 -13.23 -2.29 14.09
N GLY A 152 -13.12 -3.61 14.14
CA GLY A 152 -13.15 -4.49 12.97
C GLY A 152 -11.80 -4.61 12.25
N TRP A 153 -10.77 -3.90 12.69
CA TRP A 153 -9.40 -4.00 12.19
C TRP A 153 -8.44 -4.50 13.26
N SER A 154 -7.41 -5.23 12.85
CA SER A 154 -6.32 -5.71 13.73
C SER A 154 -4.98 -5.32 13.13
N LEU A 155 -3.96 -5.13 13.98
CA LEU A 155 -2.58 -4.98 13.52
C LEU A 155 -2.12 -6.28 12.85
N CYS A 156 -1.33 -6.16 11.78
CA CYS A 156 -0.68 -7.30 11.11
C CYS A 156 0.61 -7.70 11.85
N ASP A 157 0.46 -8.31 13.02
CA ASP A 157 1.54 -8.71 13.92
C ASP A 157 1.59 -10.23 14.20
N GLY A 158 0.82 -11.02 13.44
CA GLY A 158 0.70 -12.46 13.65
C GLY A 158 -0.38 -12.86 14.66
N SER A 159 -0.93 -11.90 15.41
CA SER A 159 -2.06 -12.14 16.30
C SER A 159 -3.39 -12.12 15.56
N ASN A 160 -4.46 -12.64 16.18
CA ASN A 160 -5.84 -12.59 15.66
C ASN A 160 -6.00 -13.14 14.23
N GLY A 161 -5.15 -14.09 13.81
CA GLY A 161 -5.18 -14.66 12.46
C GLY A 161 -4.65 -13.73 11.36
N THR A 162 -4.00 -12.63 11.73
CA THR A 162 -3.31 -11.73 10.80
C THR A 162 -1.93 -12.29 10.41
N PRO A 163 -1.38 -11.94 9.23
CA PRO A 163 0.04 -12.16 8.97
C PRO A 163 0.90 -11.21 9.82
N ASP A 164 2.12 -11.61 10.15
CA ASP A 164 3.09 -10.69 10.75
C ASP A 164 3.85 -9.92 9.66
N LEU A 165 3.52 -8.64 9.50
CA LEU A 165 4.15 -7.73 8.54
C LEU A 165 5.09 -6.72 9.23
N SER A 166 5.39 -6.93 10.51
CA SER A 166 6.23 -6.03 11.30
C SER A 166 7.64 -5.96 10.72
N GLY A 167 8.06 -4.75 10.29
CA GLY A 167 9.39 -4.52 9.72
C GLY A 167 9.64 -5.18 8.36
N LYS A 168 8.60 -5.67 7.67
CA LYS A 168 8.71 -6.28 6.34
C LYS A 168 8.45 -5.27 5.23
N PHE A 169 9.13 -5.44 4.11
CA PHE A 169 8.81 -4.76 2.86
C PHE A 169 7.92 -5.69 2.02
N ILE A 170 6.81 -5.17 1.51
CA ILE A 170 5.83 -5.99 0.78
C ILE A 170 6.26 -6.15 -0.68
N VAL A 171 6.37 -7.39 -1.12
CA VAL A 171 6.56 -7.79 -2.52
C VAL A 171 5.26 -8.37 -3.06
N GLY A 172 4.96 -8.11 -4.34
CA GLY A 172 3.78 -8.66 -4.99
C GLY A 172 3.96 -10.16 -5.25
N TYR A 173 2.89 -10.92 -5.08
CA TYR A 173 2.84 -12.31 -5.51
C TYR A 173 3.16 -12.44 -7.01
N ASP A 174 4.04 -13.38 -7.36
CA ASP A 174 4.33 -13.77 -8.74
C ASP A 174 4.38 -15.29 -8.84
N ALA A 175 3.45 -15.87 -9.60
CA ALA A 175 3.35 -17.32 -9.79
C ALA A 175 4.53 -17.94 -10.54
N ASN A 176 5.40 -17.14 -11.15
CA ASN A 176 6.52 -17.60 -11.96
C ASN A 176 7.88 -17.41 -11.27
N ASP A 177 7.88 -16.96 -10.02
CA ASP A 177 9.08 -16.71 -9.23
C ASP A 177 9.01 -17.52 -7.93
N GLU A 178 9.94 -18.46 -7.73
CA GLU A 178 9.97 -19.36 -6.56
C GLU A 178 10.05 -18.59 -5.24
N ASP A 179 10.61 -17.38 -5.23
CA ASP A 179 10.67 -16.55 -4.02
C ASP A 179 9.29 -15.95 -3.67
N TYR A 180 8.40 -15.76 -4.67
CA TYR A 180 7.15 -15.00 -4.55
C TYR A 180 5.87 -15.78 -4.93
N ASP A 181 5.98 -17.07 -5.22
CA ASP A 181 4.86 -17.93 -5.67
C ASP A 181 3.92 -18.40 -4.55
N THR A 182 4.25 -18.08 -3.30
CA THR A 182 3.50 -18.54 -2.13
C THR A 182 3.24 -17.37 -1.19
N ILE A 183 1.97 -17.14 -0.85
CA ILE A 183 1.58 -16.09 0.08
C ILE A 183 2.20 -16.34 1.46
N GLY A 184 2.93 -15.35 1.95
CA GLY A 184 3.61 -15.40 3.24
C GLY A 184 5.08 -15.82 3.16
N ASN A 185 5.60 -16.16 1.97
CA ASN A 185 7.05 -16.27 1.77
C ASN A 185 7.73 -14.97 2.21
N ALA A 186 8.86 -15.11 2.90
CA ALA A 186 9.61 -14.01 3.46
C ALA A 186 11.11 -14.23 3.24
N GLY A 187 11.82 -13.13 3.04
CA GLY A 187 13.27 -13.12 2.85
C GLY A 187 13.81 -11.70 2.92
N GLY A 188 15.03 -11.53 2.43
CA GLY A 188 15.74 -10.25 2.44
C GLY A 188 16.44 -9.98 3.78
N GLU A 189 17.42 -9.09 3.72
CA GLU A 189 18.24 -8.71 4.86
C GLU A 189 18.30 -7.19 4.98
N LYS A 190 18.23 -6.70 6.22
CA LYS A 190 18.34 -5.26 6.53
C LYS A 190 19.77 -4.77 6.31
N GLU A 191 20.74 -5.56 6.73
CA GLU A 191 22.16 -5.27 6.59
C GLU A 191 22.86 -6.47 5.97
N VAL A 192 23.80 -6.23 5.05
CA VAL A 192 24.53 -7.28 4.32
C VAL A 192 26.01 -7.18 4.63
N THR A 193 26.62 -8.29 5.05
CA THR A 193 28.08 -8.43 5.17
C THR A 193 28.60 -9.15 3.94
N LEU A 194 29.58 -8.56 3.26
CA LEU A 194 30.19 -9.18 2.08
C LEU A 194 30.94 -10.46 2.46
N THR A 195 30.67 -11.52 1.71
CA THR A 195 31.43 -12.77 1.74
C THR A 195 32.59 -12.71 0.75
N GLU A 196 33.59 -13.59 0.93
CA GLU A 196 34.73 -13.68 0.01
C GLU A 196 34.28 -13.95 -1.44
N ALA A 197 33.23 -14.76 -1.64
CA ALA A 197 32.67 -15.05 -2.96
C ALA A 197 32.05 -13.82 -3.66
N GLN A 198 31.70 -12.78 -2.90
CA GLN A 198 31.14 -11.53 -3.42
C GLN A 198 32.22 -10.46 -3.70
N LEU A 199 33.48 -10.72 -3.36
CA LEU A 199 34.58 -9.81 -3.66
C LEU A 199 34.99 -9.94 -5.12
N ALA A 200 35.26 -8.79 -5.75
CA ALA A 200 35.86 -8.79 -7.08
C ALA A 200 37.24 -9.44 -7.04
N GLN A 201 37.58 -10.21 -8.08
CA GLN A 201 38.92 -10.77 -8.24
C GLN A 201 39.95 -9.64 -8.29
N HIS A 202 40.97 -9.73 -7.44
CA HIS A 202 42.06 -8.76 -7.37
C HIS A 202 43.37 -9.46 -6.97
N ASN A 203 44.50 -8.78 -7.18
CA ASN A 203 45.81 -9.24 -6.73
C ASN A 203 46.64 -8.07 -6.20
N HIS A 204 47.71 -8.41 -5.46
CA HIS A 204 48.69 -7.45 -4.98
C HIS A 204 50.09 -7.84 -5.46
N SER A 205 50.90 -6.85 -5.79
CA SER A 205 52.32 -7.03 -6.06
C SER A 205 53.14 -6.25 -5.04
N GLY A 206 54.30 -6.80 -4.67
CA GLY A 206 55.29 -6.12 -3.84
C GLY A 206 56.67 -6.40 -4.40
N SER A 207 57.56 -5.42 -4.35
CA SER A 207 58.96 -5.57 -4.73
C SER A 207 59.86 -5.07 -3.61
N VAL A 208 60.98 -5.77 -3.39
CA VAL A 208 62.03 -5.35 -2.49
C VAL A 208 63.31 -5.25 -3.29
N THR A 209 63.93 -4.07 -3.27
CA THR A 209 65.23 -3.86 -3.91
C THR A 209 66.32 -3.99 -2.86
N ILE A 210 67.20 -4.97 -3.02
CA ILE A 210 68.42 -5.09 -2.22
C ILE A 210 69.56 -4.47 -3.04
N PRO A 211 70.14 -3.33 -2.61
CA PRO A 211 71.29 -2.76 -3.30
C PRO A 211 72.47 -3.74 -3.34
N ALA A 212 73.30 -3.63 -4.37
CA ALA A 212 74.52 -4.42 -4.47
C ALA A 212 75.39 -4.19 -3.22
N HIS A 213 75.74 -5.28 -2.53
CA HIS A 213 76.63 -5.25 -1.38
C HIS A 213 77.62 -6.42 -1.45
N SER A 214 78.72 -6.30 -0.70
CA SER A 214 79.75 -7.33 -0.60
C SER A 214 80.06 -7.62 0.86
N HIS A 215 80.37 -8.87 1.17
CA HIS A 215 80.84 -9.29 2.48
C HIS A 215 82.36 -9.47 2.44
N SER A 216 83.06 -8.99 3.45
CA SER A 216 84.48 -9.29 3.65
C SER A 216 84.66 -10.09 4.93
N LEU A 217 85.39 -11.19 4.83
CA LEU A 217 85.85 -11.94 6.00
C LEU A 217 87.34 -11.67 6.16
N GLN A 218 87.75 -11.25 7.36
CA GLN A 218 89.16 -11.08 7.68
C GLN A 218 89.67 -12.33 8.38
N GLY A 219 90.26 -13.25 7.61
CA GLY A 219 90.97 -14.39 8.17
C GLY A 219 92.31 -13.93 8.76
N LYS A 220 92.49 -14.06 10.08
CA LYS A 220 93.82 -13.93 10.70
C LYS A 220 94.48 -15.30 10.66
N THR A 221 95.41 -15.50 9.73
CA THR A 221 96.30 -16.66 9.78
C THR A 221 97.25 -16.47 10.96
N ALA A 222 97.01 -17.17 12.07
CA ALA A 222 98.00 -17.28 13.13
C ALA A 222 99.05 -18.30 12.68
N ILE A 223 100.21 -17.83 12.22
CA ILE A 223 101.38 -18.71 12.07
C ILE A 223 102.01 -18.81 13.45
N THR A 224 101.69 -19.87 14.20
CA THR A 224 102.48 -20.26 15.38
C THR A 224 103.80 -20.84 14.88
N HIS A 225 104.86 -20.05 15.01
CA HIS A 225 106.22 -20.57 14.97
C HIS A 225 106.53 -21.14 16.34
N ASP A 226 106.31 -22.44 16.51
CA ASP A 226 106.92 -23.17 17.62
C ASP A 226 108.37 -23.42 17.21
N GLY A 227 109.32 -22.68 17.81
CA GLY A 227 110.74 -23.05 17.75
C GLY A 227 110.91 -24.51 18.24
N GLU A 228 111.94 -25.25 17.85
CA GLU A 228 113.32 -24.84 17.66
C GLU A 228 114.08 -25.80 16.73
N GLY A 229 115.10 -25.28 16.04
CA GLY A 229 116.26 -26.06 15.62
C GLY A 229 116.37 -26.36 14.12
N GLY A 230 117.19 -25.58 13.41
CA GLY A 230 117.74 -25.98 12.12
C GLY A 230 118.02 -24.82 11.19
N ASP A 231 119.23 -24.27 11.28
CA ASP A 231 119.78 -23.29 10.35
C ASP A 231 119.68 -23.77 8.89
N GLY A 232 119.04 -22.96 8.02
CA GLY A 232 118.93 -23.31 6.62
C GLY A 232 118.22 -22.29 5.73
N ASN A 233 118.94 -21.22 5.39
CA ASN A 233 118.79 -20.42 4.18
C ASN A 233 117.66 -19.37 4.11
N ARG A 234 118.11 -18.13 4.34
CA ARG A 234 117.55 -16.82 3.97
C ARG A 234 116.78 -16.82 2.64
N LEU A 235 115.45 -16.85 2.71
CA LEU A 235 114.61 -16.26 1.66
C LEU A 235 114.45 -14.77 1.94
N THR A 236 115.12 -14.02 1.06
CA THR A 236 115.13 -12.58 0.95
C THR A 236 113.74 -11.99 0.82
N ASN A 237 113.60 -10.80 1.41
CA ASN A 237 112.57 -9.81 1.14
C ASN A 237 111.99 -9.91 -0.28
N THR A 238 110.74 -10.38 -0.37
CA THR A 238 109.83 -9.92 -1.41
C THR A 238 108.67 -9.29 -0.68
N ASP A 239 108.47 -8.02 -0.98
CA ASP A 239 107.44 -7.12 -0.52
C ASP A 239 106.08 -7.79 -0.25
N ASN A 240 105.37 -7.26 0.76
CA ASN A 240 103.96 -7.54 1.07
C ASN A 240 103.62 -8.90 1.71
N ILE A 241 103.98 -9.09 2.99
CA ILE A 241 103.10 -9.85 3.91
C ILE A 241 102.20 -8.86 4.67
N GLY A 242 101.62 -7.93 3.93
CA GLY A 242 100.31 -7.35 4.23
C GLY A 242 99.19 -8.13 3.52
N SER A 243 99.46 -9.37 3.07
CA SER A 243 98.48 -10.20 2.39
C SER A 243 97.50 -10.79 3.39
N SER A 244 96.63 -9.92 3.93
CA SER A 244 95.28 -10.35 4.25
C SER A 244 94.69 -10.85 2.94
N SER A 245 94.62 -12.16 2.73
CA SER A 245 93.89 -12.69 1.58
C SER A 245 92.41 -12.38 1.80
N ILE A 246 91.97 -11.21 1.32
CA ILE A 246 90.56 -10.86 1.28
C ILE A 246 89.96 -11.70 0.16
N THR A 247 89.44 -12.87 0.51
CA THR A 247 88.63 -13.65 -0.43
C THR A 247 87.28 -12.94 -0.54
N GLN A 248 87.12 -12.10 -1.56
CA GLN A 248 85.81 -11.54 -1.89
C GLN A 248 84.93 -12.69 -2.38
N THR A 249 83.90 -13.06 -1.60
CA THR A 249 82.91 -14.02 -2.09
C THR A 249 82.11 -13.36 -3.22
N SER A 250 81.78 -14.11 -4.27
CA SER A 250 80.98 -13.62 -5.39
C SER A 250 79.66 -13.01 -4.92
N LEU A 251 79.06 -12.14 -5.75
CA LEU A 251 77.76 -11.49 -5.55
C LEU A 251 76.72 -12.49 -5.01
N GLY A 252 76.60 -12.55 -3.69
CA GLY A 252 75.72 -13.47 -2.98
C GLY A 252 74.36 -12.82 -2.80
N GLY A 253 73.49 -12.95 -3.80
CA GLY A 253 72.12 -12.42 -3.77
C GLY A 253 71.08 -13.53 -3.78
N GLY A 254 71.15 -14.48 -2.84
CA GLY A 254 70.19 -15.56 -2.72
C GLY A 254 69.47 -15.53 -1.37
N GLY A 255 68.26 -14.99 -1.33
CA GLY A 255 67.39 -15.01 -0.16
C GLY A 255 65.93 -14.90 -0.57
N THR A 256 65.04 -15.62 0.11
CA THR A 256 63.59 -15.45 -0.06
C THR A 256 63.15 -14.20 0.69
N VAL A 257 62.63 -13.21 -0.03
CA VAL A 257 61.99 -12.04 0.59
C VAL A 257 60.49 -12.25 0.57
N SER A 258 59.91 -12.61 1.71
CA SER A 258 58.46 -12.67 1.89
C SER A 258 57.92 -11.27 2.13
N ILE A 259 56.95 -10.86 1.31
CA ILE A 259 56.20 -9.61 1.50
C ILE A 259 54.79 -9.99 1.91
N THR A 260 54.38 -9.59 3.11
CA THR A 260 53.01 -9.76 3.59
C THR A 260 52.41 -8.37 3.75
N THR A 261 51.26 -8.13 3.13
CA THR A 261 50.46 -6.93 3.38
C THR A 261 49.56 -7.16 4.58
N ASN A 262 49.30 -6.10 5.35
CA ASN A 262 48.34 -6.16 6.44
C ASN A 262 46.92 -6.29 5.87
N ASN A 263 46.04 -6.99 6.59
CA ASN A 263 44.62 -7.01 6.27
C ASN A 263 44.04 -5.59 6.26
N LYS A 264 43.17 -5.33 5.28
CA LYS A 264 42.41 -4.08 5.15
C LYS A 264 40.94 -4.40 4.89
N GLY A 265 40.08 -3.54 5.42
CA GLY A 265 38.63 -3.79 5.50
C GLY A 265 38.19 -3.99 6.95
N GLY A 266 36.94 -3.59 7.24
CA GLY A 266 36.35 -3.72 8.57
C GLY A 266 35.42 -4.92 8.73
N ASN A 267 35.12 -5.63 7.63
CA ASN A 267 34.12 -6.70 7.56
C ASN A 267 32.79 -6.33 8.24
N GLN A 268 32.41 -5.05 8.15
CA GLN A 268 31.17 -4.54 8.70
C GLN A 268 30.05 -4.70 7.67
N ALA A 269 28.86 -4.97 8.16
CA ALA A 269 27.67 -4.98 7.32
C ALA A 269 27.38 -3.56 6.82
N HIS A 270 26.73 -3.45 5.66
CA HIS A 270 26.19 -2.19 5.16
C HIS A 270 24.66 -2.25 5.09
N GLU A 271 24.04 -1.09 5.25
CA GLU A 271 22.61 -0.89 5.04
C GLU A 271 22.19 -1.35 3.64
N ASN A 272 21.09 -2.11 3.55
CA ASN A 272 20.55 -2.66 2.30
C ASN A 272 19.15 -2.11 1.98
N ARG A 273 18.58 -1.26 2.84
CA ARG A 273 17.26 -0.66 2.61
C ARG A 273 17.35 0.63 1.79
N PRO A 274 16.42 0.85 0.83
CA PRO A 274 16.19 2.18 0.29
C PRO A 274 15.64 3.12 1.38
N PRO A 275 15.62 4.45 1.15
CA PRO A 275 14.91 5.38 2.02
C PRO A 275 13.45 4.92 2.26
N TYR A 276 13.02 4.86 3.52
CA TYR A 276 11.70 4.35 3.89
C TYR A 276 10.97 5.28 4.85
N PHE A 277 9.64 5.17 4.86
CA PHE A 277 8.74 5.82 5.82
C PHE A 277 7.91 4.73 6.51
N THR A 278 7.74 4.83 7.83
CA THR A 278 7.09 3.76 8.62
C THR A 278 5.59 4.02 8.72
N LEU A 279 4.80 3.06 8.25
CA LEU A 279 3.36 2.94 8.47
C LEU A 279 3.05 1.59 9.09
N ALA A 280 1.94 1.48 9.81
CA ALA A 280 1.43 0.19 10.24
C ALA A 280 0.67 -0.49 9.09
N TYR A 281 0.70 -1.82 9.04
CA TYR A 281 -0.25 -2.60 8.26
C TYR A 281 -1.36 -3.10 9.18
N ILE A 282 -2.61 -2.89 8.79
CA ILE A 282 -3.79 -3.37 9.51
C ILE A 282 -4.66 -4.21 8.58
N MET A 283 -5.28 -5.26 9.12
CA MET A 283 -6.15 -6.18 8.42
C MET A 283 -7.59 -6.07 8.92
N TYR A 284 -8.55 -5.99 8.00
CA TYR A 284 -9.96 -6.04 8.36
C TYR A 284 -10.32 -7.49 8.76
N VAL A 285 -10.73 -7.69 10.01
CA VAL A 285 -11.07 -9.01 10.58
C VAL A 285 -12.57 -9.22 10.71
N GLY A 286 -13.38 -8.20 10.41
CA GLY A 286 -14.82 -8.21 10.65
C GLY A 286 -15.17 -7.79 12.08
N ASN A 287 -16.44 -7.47 12.30
CA ASN A 287 -17.00 -7.20 13.64
C ASN A 287 -17.64 -8.46 14.21
#